data_AF-A0A938SSP5-F1
#
_entry.id   AF-A0A938SSP5-F1
#
_cell.length_a   1.000
_cell.length_b   1.000
_cell.length_c   1.000
_cell.angle_alpha   90.00
_cell.angle_beta   90.00
_cell.angle_gamma   90.00
#
_symmetry.space_group_name_H-M   'P 1'
#
loop_
_entity.id
_entity.type
_entity.pdbx_description
1 polymer ?
#
loop_
_entity_poly.entity_id
_entity_poly.type
_entity_poly.pdbx_seq_one_letter_code
_entity_poly.pdbx_strand_id
1 'polypeptide(L)'
;MRLVDQLKATARLVAVGLGLVAAGAAQGQLVSGPDIVHDNIQDIANYGAGAGGILGYAIGSNTCNIGNTSLAWNNNGTPGLAMNAYRLHNGRLMQIGMSWVKLACCVANGGGCTSMSGQTLTCGSGFGLRPGCKDVYSASWNGGQSRLAQRSSINPFARTFGAYNSGSGDAAFKRLQIAPGDIGLAGAQYYAEGVYVCTDENPNNVWNNATYRPVTFSGTNMAVTGTRQMGMPAIKAWEAADPTVVVKTANAPSEGIYYFAAKTVNLAAGWTRYEYAVFNLNSHIAGGSYRIPLPPGAQIRNIGFSAPPYHSGEVYSNAPWVADIDSCSINFRSPQTFAQNANANALRWGTMYNFWFEATAAPGSGSNTLGFFRPHSPSSMSSGSLPVPTTAVCAGDWNRDGVVDFNDFLDFLNDFNLFNSCADLNGDGVVDFNDLLEFLNDFNTPCP
;
A
#
# COMPACT_ATOMS: atom_id res chain seq x y z
N MET A 1 14.73 -38.90 41.49
CA MET A 1 14.68 -38.45 42.90
C MET A 1 15.85 -37.48 43.06
N ARG A 2 15.70 -36.18 42.73
CA ARG A 2 15.36 -35.07 43.66
C ARG A 2 16.26 -35.15 44.92
N LEU A 3 17.06 -34.17 45.33
CA LEU A 3 17.01 -32.70 45.14
C LEU A 3 18.16 -32.10 46.01
N VAL A 4 18.48 -30.79 45.84
CA VAL A 4 19.06 -29.84 46.84
C VAL A 4 20.59 -29.88 47.04
N ASP A 5 21.39 -28.81 47.17
CA ASP A 5 21.35 -27.35 46.88
C ASP A 5 22.57 -26.74 47.63
N GLN A 6 23.24 -25.73 47.04
CA GLN A 6 23.96 -24.62 47.71
C GLN A 6 25.27 -24.95 48.52
N LEU A 7 26.35 -24.17 48.62
CA LEU A 7 26.75 -22.81 48.24
C LEU A 7 28.26 -22.60 48.62
N LYS A 8 28.95 -21.68 47.91
CA LYS A 8 30.15 -20.88 48.28
C LYS A 8 31.53 -21.57 48.21
N ALA A 9 32.45 -21.23 47.29
CA ALA A 9 33.07 -19.97 46.84
C ALA A 9 34.46 -19.75 47.47
N THR A 10 35.50 -19.80 46.64
CA THR A 10 36.79 -19.14 46.93
C THR A 10 37.40 -18.57 45.65
N ALA A 11 37.53 -17.26 45.68
CA ALA A 11 38.18 -16.29 44.80
C ALA A 11 39.11 -16.80 43.67
N ARG A 12 38.88 -16.29 42.45
CA ARG A 12 39.93 -16.11 41.44
C ARG A 12 40.03 -14.64 41.07
N LEU A 13 41.29 -14.19 41.02
CA LEU A 13 41.79 -12.87 40.71
C LEU A 13 41.04 -12.17 39.57
N VAL A 14 40.70 -10.91 39.84
CA VAL A 14 40.30 -9.92 38.86
C VAL A 14 41.52 -9.52 38.04
N ALA A 15 41.51 -9.85 36.74
CA ALA A 15 42.30 -9.14 35.74
C ALA A 15 41.33 -8.22 34.98
N VAL A 16 41.30 -6.94 35.34
CA VAL A 16 40.65 -5.91 34.51
C VAL A 16 41.57 -5.68 33.31
N GLY A 17 41.37 -6.47 32.25
CA GLY A 17 41.81 -6.06 30.93
C GLY A 17 40.95 -4.88 30.50
N LEU A 18 41.52 -3.68 30.45
CA LEU A 18 40.97 -2.60 29.63
C LEU A 18 41.05 -3.04 28.17
N GLY A 19 40.06 -3.82 27.74
CA GLY A 19 39.77 -3.94 26.32
C GLY A 19 39.26 -2.58 25.87
N LEU A 20 40.07 -1.88 25.06
CA LEU A 20 39.51 -0.88 24.17
C LEU A 20 38.48 -1.61 23.29
N VAL A 21 37.20 -1.53 23.65
CA VAL A 21 36.14 -1.74 22.68
C VAL A 21 36.23 -0.53 21.77
N ALA A 22 37.04 -0.64 20.73
CA ALA A 22 36.87 0.23 19.58
C ALA A 22 35.40 0.04 19.18
N ALA A 23 34.58 1.07 19.38
CA ALA A 23 33.28 1.16 18.73
C ALA A 23 33.55 1.29 17.23
N GLY A 24 33.97 0.20 16.60
CA GLY A 24 33.96 0.09 15.15
C GLY A 24 32.51 0.24 14.76
N ALA A 25 32.19 1.32 14.04
CA ALA A 25 30.86 1.49 13.48
C ALA A 25 30.53 0.22 12.68
N ALA A 26 29.56 -0.57 13.17
CA ALA A 26 29.14 -1.77 12.49
C ALA A 26 28.65 -1.37 11.08
N GLN A 27 29.34 -1.84 10.05
CA GLN A 27 28.93 -1.61 8.66
C GLN A 27 27.71 -2.48 8.37
N GLY A 28 26.78 -1.92 7.60
CA GLY A 28 25.59 -2.66 7.18
C GLY A 28 25.95 -3.83 6.27
N GLN A 29 25.29 -4.96 6.50
CA GLN A 29 25.37 -6.11 5.60
C GLN A 29 24.50 -5.85 4.37
N LEU A 30 25.03 -6.14 3.18
CA LEU A 30 24.30 -6.07 1.92
C LEU A 30 23.38 -7.28 1.76
N VAL A 31 22.22 -7.06 1.15
CA VAL A 31 21.25 -8.11 0.80
C VAL A 31 21.74 -8.88 -0.42
N SER A 32 21.34 -10.14 -0.57
CA SER A 32 21.71 -10.95 -1.73
C SER A 32 21.04 -10.44 -3.01
N GLY A 33 21.82 -10.31 -4.08
CA GLY A 33 21.37 -9.77 -5.36
C GLY A 33 21.25 -8.25 -5.33
N PRO A 34 20.66 -7.67 -6.38
CA PRO A 34 20.44 -6.23 -6.46
C PRO A 34 19.14 -5.86 -5.71
N ASP A 35 19.17 -4.75 -4.98
CA ASP A 35 18.07 -4.29 -4.13
C ASP A 35 18.09 -2.76 -4.08
N ILE A 36 17.10 -2.14 -4.73
CA ILE A 36 16.99 -0.68 -4.76
C ILE A 36 16.12 -0.24 -3.59
N VAL A 37 16.51 0.83 -2.90
CA VAL A 37 15.65 1.43 -1.87
C VAL A 37 15.63 2.93 -2.05
N HIS A 38 14.44 3.50 -2.01
CA HIS A 38 14.28 4.94 -1.92
C HIS A 38 14.63 5.41 -0.50
N ASP A 39 15.86 5.85 -0.28
CA ASP A 39 16.33 6.24 1.06
C ASP A 39 15.63 7.49 1.58
N ASN A 40 15.48 8.52 0.74
CA ASN A 40 14.96 9.80 1.19
C ASN A 40 14.33 10.61 0.07
N ILE A 41 13.28 11.36 0.44
CA ILE A 41 12.78 12.50 -0.31
C ILE A 41 13.46 13.75 0.27
N GLN A 42 14.48 14.29 -0.40
CA GLN A 42 15.31 15.35 0.18
C GLN A 42 14.86 16.78 -0.10
N ASP A 43 14.18 17.03 -1.23
CA ASP A 43 13.68 18.35 -1.63
C ASP A 43 12.38 18.23 -2.44
N ILE A 44 11.69 19.35 -2.64
CA ILE A 44 10.47 19.46 -3.45
C ILE A 44 10.66 20.60 -4.44
N ALA A 45 10.20 20.41 -5.68
CA ALA A 45 10.10 21.46 -6.67
C ALA A 45 8.63 21.78 -6.91
N ASN A 46 8.29 23.06 -6.86
CA ASN A 46 6.98 23.59 -7.22
C ASN A 46 7.07 24.30 -8.57
N TYR A 47 6.26 23.88 -9.54
CA TYR A 47 6.23 24.44 -10.89
C TYR A 47 5.08 25.41 -11.11
N GLY A 48 4.28 25.69 -10.07
CA GLY A 48 3.09 26.50 -10.14
C GLY A 48 1.88 25.75 -10.69
N ALA A 49 0.84 26.52 -11.02
CA ALA A 49 -0.40 26.00 -11.57
C ALA A 49 -0.31 25.81 -13.09
N GLY A 50 -0.73 24.65 -13.58
CA GLY A 50 -1.04 24.39 -14.98
C GLY A 50 -2.49 24.72 -15.32
N ALA A 51 -3.00 24.13 -16.40
CA ALA A 51 -4.38 24.26 -16.83
C ALA A 51 -5.35 23.82 -15.72
N GLY A 52 -6.49 24.53 -15.61
CA GLY A 52 -7.51 24.25 -14.59
C GLY A 52 -7.07 24.56 -13.14
N GLY A 53 -5.93 25.22 -12.95
CA GLY A 53 -5.41 25.54 -11.61
C GLY A 53 -4.69 24.38 -10.92
N ILE A 54 -4.52 23.24 -11.59
CA ILE A 54 -3.83 22.06 -11.03
C ILE A 54 -2.36 22.39 -10.76
N LEU A 55 -1.90 22.11 -9.55
CA LEU A 55 -0.55 22.44 -9.11
C LEU A 55 0.40 21.32 -9.52
N GLY A 56 1.54 21.68 -10.11
CA GLY A 56 2.59 20.75 -10.53
C GLY A 56 3.76 20.71 -9.56
N TYR A 57 4.10 19.52 -9.07
CA TYR A 57 5.25 19.30 -8.19
C TYR A 57 6.17 18.19 -8.70
N ALA A 58 7.36 18.10 -8.11
CA ALA A 58 8.18 16.90 -8.16
C ALA A 58 8.88 16.71 -6.82
N ILE A 59 9.26 15.48 -6.53
CA ILE A 59 9.99 15.11 -5.33
C ILE A 59 11.44 14.78 -5.69
N GLY A 60 12.36 15.20 -4.86
CA GLY A 60 13.74 14.76 -4.93
C GLY A 60 13.90 13.33 -4.47
N SER A 61 14.92 12.64 -4.95
CA SER A 61 15.20 11.26 -4.58
C SER A 61 16.67 11.02 -4.22
N ASN A 62 16.89 10.47 -3.03
CA ASN A 62 18.08 9.72 -2.68
C ASN A 62 17.76 8.23 -2.82
N THR A 63 18.53 7.51 -3.62
CA THR A 63 18.27 6.10 -3.90
C THR A 63 19.50 5.27 -3.60
N CYS A 64 19.29 4.15 -2.93
CA CYS A 64 20.33 3.27 -2.46
C CYS A 64 20.29 1.95 -3.23
N ASN A 65 21.46 1.36 -3.49
CA ASN A 65 21.55 -0.07 -3.72
C ASN A 65 21.99 -0.74 -2.41
N ILE A 66 21.06 -1.36 -1.70
CA ILE A 66 21.37 -2.09 -0.45
C ILE A 66 21.73 -3.55 -0.70
N GLY A 67 21.73 -3.97 -1.97
CA GLY A 67 22.11 -5.29 -2.44
C GLY A 67 23.61 -5.44 -2.66
N ASN A 68 24.06 -6.68 -2.82
CA ASN A 68 25.47 -7.04 -3.02
C ASN A 68 25.89 -7.11 -4.50
N THR A 69 24.98 -6.84 -5.44
CA THR A 69 25.28 -6.75 -6.88
C THR A 69 24.83 -5.41 -7.47
N SER A 70 25.46 -4.99 -8.56
CA SER A 70 25.10 -3.75 -9.28
C SER A 70 23.69 -3.78 -9.88
N LEU A 71 23.06 -2.61 -10.00
CA LEU A 71 21.79 -2.38 -10.69
C LEU A 71 22.02 -1.56 -11.97
N ALA A 72 21.34 -1.90 -13.06
CA ALA A 72 21.31 -1.08 -14.27
C ALA A 72 20.79 0.34 -13.98
N TRP A 73 21.42 1.33 -14.63
CA TRP A 73 21.06 2.73 -14.52
C TRP A 73 21.11 3.36 -15.91
N ASN A 74 20.03 3.17 -16.66
CA ASN A 74 19.95 3.46 -18.07
C ASN A 74 19.37 4.84 -18.32
N ASN A 75 19.98 5.59 -19.23
CA ASN A 75 19.50 6.91 -19.59
C ASN A 75 18.14 6.83 -20.28
N ASN A 76 17.13 7.49 -19.71
CA ASN A 76 15.73 7.40 -20.11
C ASN A 76 15.19 5.97 -20.10
N GLY A 77 15.61 5.18 -19.10
CA GLY A 77 15.14 3.81 -18.89
C GLY A 77 14.97 3.50 -17.40
N THR A 78 15.54 2.38 -16.98
CA THR A 78 15.52 1.88 -15.60
C THR A 78 16.56 2.56 -14.70
N PRO A 79 16.28 2.77 -13.41
CA PRO A 79 14.99 2.59 -12.74
C PRO A 79 14.01 3.75 -12.98
N GLY A 80 12.74 3.49 -12.67
CA GLY A 80 11.66 4.48 -12.68
C GLY A 80 11.24 4.89 -11.27
N LEU A 81 10.93 6.18 -11.06
CA LEU A 81 10.37 6.73 -9.84
C LEU A 81 8.97 7.31 -10.11
N ALA A 82 7.94 6.67 -9.56
CA ALA A 82 6.60 7.22 -9.45
C ALA A 82 6.51 8.11 -8.20
N MET A 83 5.89 9.28 -8.31
CA MET A 83 5.75 10.24 -7.21
C MET A 83 4.27 10.40 -6.86
N ASN A 84 3.95 10.39 -5.58
CA ASN A 84 2.59 10.47 -5.06
C ASN A 84 2.49 11.50 -3.91
N ALA A 85 1.29 12.03 -3.68
CA ALA A 85 0.97 12.89 -2.54
C ALA A 85 -0.29 12.40 -1.83
N TYR A 86 -0.28 12.51 -0.50
CA TYR A 86 -1.36 12.03 0.37
C TYR A 86 -1.77 13.11 1.36
N ARG A 87 -3.05 13.07 1.73
CA ARG A 87 -3.64 13.88 2.79
C ARG A 87 -4.33 12.98 3.80
N LEU A 88 -3.97 13.10 5.07
CA LEU A 88 -4.76 12.62 6.20
C LEU A 88 -5.59 13.79 6.75
N HIS A 89 -6.91 13.71 6.63
CA HIS A 89 -7.82 14.75 7.11
C HIS A 89 -9.15 14.12 7.53
N ASN A 90 -9.73 14.57 8.64
CA ASN A 90 -10.98 14.03 9.21
C ASN A 90 -10.97 12.49 9.40
N GLY A 91 -9.80 11.94 9.73
CA GLY A 91 -9.61 10.52 10.00
C GLY A 91 -9.45 9.62 8.77
N ARG A 92 -9.32 10.18 7.55
CA ARG A 92 -9.12 9.44 6.31
C ARG A 92 -7.83 9.86 5.61
N LEU A 93 -6.98 8.87 5.29
CA LEU A 93 -5.83 9.08 4.39
C LEU A 93 -6.27 8.87 2.95
N MET A 94 -6.06 9.87 2.08
CA MET A 94 -6.39 9.82 0.66
C MET A 94 -5.17 10.14 -0.18
N GLN A 95 -4.99 9.43 -1.31
CA GLN A 95 -4.03 9.85 -2.32
C GLN A 95 -4.64 11.00 -3.13
N ILE A 96 -4.05 12.19 -2.97
CA ILE A 96 -4.55 13.45 -3.57
C ILE A 96 -3.78 13.85 -4.83
N GLY A 97 -2.72 13.11 -5.16
CA GLY A 97 -1.92 13.38 -6.33
C GLY A 97 -1.04 12.22 -6.75
N MET A 98 -0.75 12.18 -8.04
CA MET A 98 0.25 11.30 -8.62
C MET A 98 0.96 11.99 -9.79
N SER A 99 2.14 11.48 -10.15
CA SER A 99 2.88 11.84 -11.35
C SER A 99 2.93 10.70 -12.36
N TRP A 100 3.39 10.99 -13.57
CA TRP A 100 4.06 10.02 -14.43
C TRP A 100 5.42 9.61 -13.82
N VAL A 101 6.10 8.63 -14.39
CA VAL A 101 7.30 8.01 -13.80
C VAL A 101 8.57 8.64 -14.32
N LYS A 102 9.39 9.18 -13.42
CA LYS A 102 10.73 9.68 -13.74
C LYS A 102 11.65 8.53 -14.09
N LEU A 103 12.19 8.53 -15.30
CA LEU A 103 13.20 7.56 -15.74
C LEU A 103 14.61 8.07 -15.40
N ALA A 104 15.48 7.15 -14.98
CA ALA A 104 16.87 7.46 -14.65
C ALA A 104 17.64 8.07 -15.83
N CYS A 105 18.73 8.79 -15.55
CA CYS A 105 19.67 9.24 -16.59
C CYS A 105 21.05 8.59 -16.40
N CYS A 106 21.65 8.97 -15.27
CA CYS A 106 23.07 8.96 -15.00
C CYS A 106 23.23 8.69 -13.51
N VAL A 107 24.27 7.96 -13.13
CA VAL A 107 24.43 7.52 -11.76
C VAL A 107 25.60 8.25 -11.09
N ALA A 108 25.39 8.77 -9.89
CA ALA A 108 26.42 9.47 -9.13
C ALA A 108 27.34 8.51 -8.37
N ASN A 109 26.82 7.38 -7.84
CA ASN A 109 27.55 6.45 -6.96
C ASN A 109 28.22 7.15 -5.75
N GLY A 110 27.46 7.98 -5.04
CA GLY A 110 27.89 8.62 -3.80
C GLY A 110 27.89 7.68 -2.59
N GLY A 111 28.55 8.11 -1.52
CA GLY A 111 28.53 7.41 -0.23
C GLY A 111 27.29 7.71 0.62
N GLY A 112 27.26 7.17 1.84
CA GLY A 112 26.22 7.46 2.83
C GLY A 112 24.91 6.70 2.62
N CYS A 113 24.92 5.63 1.81
CA CYS A 113 23.78 4.74 1.70
C CYS A 113 23.52 4.02 3.03
N THR A 114 22.26 3.81 3.40
CA THR A 114 21.87 3.15 4.65
C THR A 114 21.03 1.91 4.37
N SER A 115 21.31 0.81 5.06
CA SER A 115 20.48 -0.40 5.04
C SER A 115 19.11 -0.13 5.66
N MET A 116 18.16 -1.06 5.47
CA MET A 116 16.86 -1.04 6.15
C MET A 116 16.95 -1.01 7.68
N SER A 117 18.06 -1.49 8.26
CA SER A 117 18.34 -1.42 9.70
C SER A 117 19.00 -0.11 10.15
N GLY A 118 19.18 0.86 9.25
CA GLY A 118 19.79 2.16 9.53
C GLY A 118 21.31 2.15 9.58
N GLN A 119 21.97 1.07 9.17
CA GLN A 119 23.43 0.96 9.17
C GLN A 119 24.03 1.55 7.90
N THR A 120 25.13 2.28 8.00
CA THR A 120 25.80 2.85 6.82
C THR A 120 26.47 1.74 6.02
N LEU A 121 26.28 1.78 4.71
CA LEU A 121 26.84 0.86 3.73
C LEU A 121 28.08 1.48 3.06
N THR A 122 29.07 0.62 2.78
CA THR A 122 30.26 1.01 2.03
C THR A 122 29.97 0.92 0.54
N CYS A 123 30.14 2.04 -0.17
CA CYS A 123 29.97 2.11 -1.60
C CYS A 123 31.07 1.27 -2.30
N GLY A 124 30.64 0.26 -3.05
CA GLY A 124 31.48 -0.71 -3.74
C GLY A 124 31.84 -0.31 -5.18
N SER A 125 32.36 -1.30 -5.91
CA SER A 125 32.69 -1.21 -7.34
C SER A 125 31.64 -1.92 -8.21
N GLY A 126 31.67 -1.65 -9.52
CA GLY A 126 30.74 -2.25 -10.49
C GLY A 126 30.21 -1.24 -11.50
N PHE A 127 29.09 -1.58 -12.14
CA PHE A 127 28.40 -0.75 -13.13
C PHE A 127 27.10 -0.17 -12.57
N GLY A 128 26.49 0.77 -13.29
CA GLY A 128 25.22 1.39 -12.89
C GLY A 128 25.25 1.90 -11.45
N LEU A 129 24.20 1.62 -10.66
CA LEU A 129 24.22 1.86 -9.22
C LEU A 129 24.87 0.67 -8.50
N ARG A 130 26.06 0.93 -7.97
CA ARG A 130 26.93 -0.08 -7.37
C ARG A 130 26.46 -0.48 -5.96
N PRO A 131 26.82 -1.68 -5.48
CA PRO A 131 26.49 -2.14 -4.13
C PRO A 131 26.87 -1.12 -3.06
N GLY A 132 25.95 -0.83 -2.13
CA GLY A 132 26.16 0.11 -1.03
C GLY A 132 26.32 1.57 -1.44
N CYS A 133 26.09 1.93 -2.71
CA CYS A 133 26.19 3.29 -3.19
C CYS A 133 24.82 3.98 -3.24
N LYS A 134 24.86 5.32 -3.21
CA LYS A 134 23.70 6.20 -3.28
C LYS A 134 23.71 7.02 -4.56
N ASP A 135 22.57 7.13 -5.21
CA ASP A 135 22.29 8.10 -6.25
C ASP A 135 21.42 9.24 -5.70
N VAL A 136 21.61 10.45 -6.21
CA VAL A 136 20.87 11.64 -5.75
C VAL A 136 20.40 12.45 -6.95
N TYR A 137 19.10 12.73 -7.00
CA TYR A 137 18.51 13.65 -7.95
C TYR A 137 17.63 14.68 -7.25
N SER A 138 17.84 15.96 -7.59
CA SER A 138 16.98 17.04 -7.12
C SER A 138 15.56 16.91 -7.65
N ALA A 139 14.61 17.50 -6.94
CA ALA A 139 13.22 17.55 -7.37
C ALA A 139 13.07 18.23 -8.74
N SER A 140 13.84 19.29 -9.01
CA SER A 140 13.81 19.99 -10.30
C SER A 140 14.23 19.09 -11.46
N TRP A 141 15.21 18.21 -11.24
CA TRP A 141 15.60 17.22 -12.23
C TRP A 141 14.52 16.16 -12.42
N ASN A 142 13.96 15.66 -11.33
CA ASN A 142 12.92 14.63 -11.36
C ASN A 142 11.62 15.10 -12.02
N GLY A 143 11.32 16.40 -12.00
CA GLY A 143 10.18 16.99 -12.69
C GLY A 143 10.43 17.32 -14.18
N GLY A 144 11.52 16.85 -14.79
CA GLY A 144 11.80 17.04 -16.22
C GLY A 144 10.84 16.26 -17.12
N GLN A 145 9.90 16.94 -17.79
CA GLN A 145 8.79 16.32 -18.52
C GLN A 145 9.20 15.36 -19.66
N SER A 146 10.36 15.58 -20.28
CA SER A 146 10.86 14.71 -21.35
C SER A 146 11.39 13.36 -20.87
N ARG A 147 11.45 13.16 -19.55
CA ARG A 147 11.91 11.93 -18.88
C ARG A 147 10.84 11.34 -17.96
N LEU A 148 9.62 11.86 -18.04
CA LEU A 148 8.46 11.33 -17.35
C LEU A 148 7.71 10.42 -18.32
N ALA A 149 7.68 9.12 -18.02
CA ALA A 149 7.00 8.08 -18.77
C ALA A 149 5.64 7.75 -18.17
N GLN A 150 4.62 7.50 -19.00
CA GLN A 150 3.31 7.10 -18.50
C GLN A 150 3.43 5.79 -17.68
N ARG A 151 2.73 5.70 -16.54
CA ARG A 151 2.73 4.50 -15.67
C ARG A 151 2.26 3.26 -16.41
N SER A 152 1.37 3.41 -17.39
CA SER A 152 0.91 2.34 -18.28
C SER A 152 2.00 1.71 -19.16
N SER A 153 3.13 2.40 -19.37
CA SER A 153 4.27 1.85 -20.12
C SER A 153 5.17 0.95 -19.29
N ILE A 154 4.92 0.83 -17.99
CA ILE A 154 5.77 0.09 -17.05
C ILE A 154 4.97 -1.09 -16.50
N ASN A 155 5.55 -2.28 -16.62
CA ASN A 155 5.09 -3.44 -15.85
C ASN A 155 5.92 -3.50 -14.57
N PRO A 156 5.35 -3.17 -13.40
CA PRO A 156 6.09 -3.11 -12.14
C PRO A 156 6.56 -4.48 -11.63
N PHE A 157 5.84 -5.55 -11.93
CA PHE A 157 6.17 -6.90 -11.47
C PHE A 157 7.18 -7.59 -12.40
N ALA A 158 6.91 -7.56 -13.71
CA ALA A 158 7.86 -8.05 -14.71
C ALA A 158 9.07 -7.12 -14.86
N ARG A 159 9.02 -5.93 -14.24
CA ARG A 159 10.08 -4.90 -14.22
C ARG A 159 10.49 -4.45 -15.63
N THR A 160 9.53 -4.34 -16.54
CA THR A 160 9.77 -3.93 -17.93
C THR A 160 9.33 -2.49 -18.17
N PHE A 161 10.07 -1.81 -19.05
CA PHE A 161 9.86 -0.41 -19.42
C PHE A 161 9.60 -0.34 -20.92
N GLY A 162 8.45 0.23 -21.30
CA GLY A 162 8.05 0.44 -22.68
C GLY A 162 8.45 1.82 -23.21
N ALA A 163 8.15 2.04 -24.49
CA ALA A 163 8.31 3.34 -25.11
C ALA A 163 7.38 4.38 -24.47
N TYR A 164 7.83 5.63 -24.39
CA TYR A 164 7.07 6.72 -23.80
C TYR A 164 7.18 8.00 -24.61
N ASN A 165 6.19 8.87 -24.45
CA ASN A 165 6.18 10.17 -25.10
C ASN A 165 7.12 11.12 -24.35
N SER A 166 8.14 11.69 -25.01
CA SER A 166 9.09 12.64 -24.43
C SER A 166 8.66 14.13 -24.56
N GLY A 167 7.45 14.39 -25.05
CA GLY A 167 6.90 15.73 -25.20
C GLY A 167 6.67 16.44 -23.87
N SER A 168 6.52 17.77 -23.94
CA SER A 168 6.24 18.66 -22.82
C SER A 168 4.90 19.36 -22.99
N GLY A 169 4.43 20.01 -21.92
CA GLY A 169 3.18 20.74 -21.85
C GLY A 169 3.25 21.85 -20.82
N ASP A 170 2.11 22.16 -20.18
CA ASP A 170 2.04 23.20 -19.15
C ASP A 170 2.85 22.87 -17.88
N ALA A 171 2.76 23.73 -16.87
CA ALA A 171 3.47 23.57 -15.60
C ALA A 171 3.17 22.26 -14.86
N ALA A 172 1.97 21.69 -14.98
CA ALA A 172 1.55 20.48 -14.28
C ALA A 172 1.70 19.21 -15.12
N PHE A 173 1.88 19.34 -16.44
CA PHE A 173 1.93 18.21 -17.37
C PHE A 173 2.96 17.16 -16.93
N LYS A 174 2.49 15.90 -16.78
CA LYS A 174 3.22 14.69 -16.35
C LYS A 174 3.79 14.71 -14.93
N ARG A 175 3.92 15.88 -14.31
CA ARG A 175 4.44 16.07 -12.95
C ARG A 175 3.44 15.57 -11.90
N LEU A 176 3.83 15.60 -10.63
CA LEU A 176 2.93 15.29 -9.51
C LEU A 176 1.82 16.34 -9.47
N GLN A 177 0.63 15.98 -9.91
CA GLN A 177 -0.53 16.86 -9.97
C GLN A 177 -1.32 16.81 -8.66
N ILE A 178 -1.57 17.97 -8.05
CA ILE A 178 -2.41 18.09 -6.86
C ILE A 178 -3.45 19.20 -7.10
N ALA A 179 -4.71 18.93 -6.79
CA ALA A 179 -5.76 19.93 -6.88
C ALA A 179 -5.61 21.00 -5.77
N PRO A 180 -5.83 22.29 -6.04
CA PRO A 180 -5.74 23.34 -5.02
C PRO A 180 -6.67 23.11 -3.82
N GLY A 181 -7.83 22.49 -4.04
CA GLY A 181 -8.80 22.17 -2.98
C GLY A 181 -8.32 21.11 -2.00
N ASP A 182 -7.25 20.37 -2.31
CA ASP A 182 -6.73 19.33 -1.43
C ASP A 182 -5.71 19.84 -0.40
N ILE A 183 -5.17 21.04 -0.59
CA ILE A 183 -4.07 21.60 0.21
C ILE A 183 -4.55 22.71 1.16
N GLY A 184 -3.78 22.97 2.22
CA GLY A 184 -4.07 24.05 3.17
C GLY A 184 -5.30 23.84 4.06
N LEU A 185 -5.77 22.59 4.19
CA LEU A 185 -6.92 22.27 5.04
C LEU A 185 -6.50 22.26 6.52
N ALA A 186 -7.30 22.93 7.36
CA ALA A 186 -7.01 23.03 8.79
C ALA A 186 -7.01 21.63 9.45
N GLY A 187 -5.94 21.30 10.17
CA GLY A 187 -5.78 20.00 10.82
C GLY A 187 -5.43 18.85 9.87
N ALA A 188 -5.20 19.10 8.59
CA ALA A 188 -4.68 18.08 7.67
C ALA A 188 -3.19 17.81 7.90
N GLN A 189 -2.81 16.55 7.77
CA GLN A 189 -1.41 16.12 7.63
C GLN A 189 -1.18 15.69 6.17
N TYR A 190 0.03 15.93 5.67
CA TYR A 190 0.38 15.64 4.28
C TYR A 190 1.65 14.80 4.19
N TYR A 191 1.71 13.94 3.17
CA TYR A 191 2.86 13.08 2.92
C TYR A 191 3.17 13.04 1.43
N ALA A 192 4.46 13.06 1.09
CA ALA A 192 4.95 12.71 -0.23
C ALA A 192 5.47 11.28 -0.21
N GLU A 193 5.34 10.56 -1.32
CA GLU A 193 5.83 9.20 -1.47
C GLU A 193 6.53 9.04 -2.82
N GLY A 194 7.62 8.30 -2.84
CA GLY A 194 8.21 7.78 -4.08
C GLY A 194 8.17 6.26 -4.12
N VAL A 195 7.74 5.71 -5.25
CA VAL A 195 7.68 4.27 -5.54
C VAL A 195 8.63 3.96 -6.69
N TYR A 196 9.59 3.06 -6.46
CA TYR A 196 10.56 2.63 -7.46
C TYR A 196 10.15 1.35 -8.18
N VAL A 197 10.58 1.26 -9.44
CA VAL A 197 10.63 0.01 -10.21
C VAL A 197 12.01 -0.08 -10.86
N CYS A 198 12.68 -1.22 -10.75
CA CYS A 198 13.94 -1.47 -11.43
C CYS A 198 13.94 -2.83 -12.14
N THR A 199 14.50 -2.88 -13.35
CA THR A 199 14.65 -4.08 -14.20
C THR A 199 15.35 -5.24 -13.49
N ASP A 200 16.36 -4.94 -12.68
CA ASP A 200 17.33 -5.95 -12.27
C ASP A 200 17.05 -6.52 -10.88
N GLU A 201 16.21 -5.87 -10.08
CA GLU A 201 15.92 -6.27 -8.70
C GLU A 201 15.43 -7.70 -8.59
N ASN A 202 15.89 -8.43 -7.57
CA ASN A 202 15.36 -9.75 -7.30
C ASN A 202 13.86 -9.67 -6.92
N PRO A 203 12.97 -10.52 -7.44
CA PRO A 203 11.57 -10.59 -7.01
C PRO A 203 11.34 -10.70 -5.50
N ASN A 204 12.33 -11.19 -4.73
CA ASN A 204 12.25 -11.24 -3.27
C ASN A 204 12.53 -9.91 -2.57
N ASN A 205 13.11 -8.93 -3.28
CA ASN A 205 13.55 -7.65 -2.72
C ASN A 205 12.60 -6.50 -3.07
N VAL A 206 11.69 -6.65 -4.04
CA VAL A 206 10.85 -5.54 -4.57
C VAL A 206 9.78 -5.00 -3.61
N TRP A 207 9.72 -5.49 -2.37
CA TRP A 207 8.68 -5.16 -1.39
C TRP A 207 8.96 -3.87 -0.60
N ASN A 208 10.19 -3.37 -0.65
CA ASN A 208 10.69 -2.20 0.10
C ASN A 208 10.82 -0.94 -0.80
N ASN A 209 10.18 -0.95 -1.97
CA ASN A 209 10.39 0.05 -3.01
C ASN A 209 9.58 1.35 -2.88
N ALA A 210 8.77 1.47 -1.83
CA ALA A 210 8.07 2.70 -1.50
C ALA A 210 8.72 3.37 -0.30
N THR A 211 8.74 4.71 -0.29
CA THR A 211 9.16 5.49 0.87
C THR A 211 8.33 6.75 0.93
N TYR A 212 7.77 7.02 2.10
CA TYR A 212 7.06 8.26 2.36
C TYR A 212 7.83 9.19 3.29
N ARG A 213 7.49 10.47 3.20
CA ARG A 213 7.98 11.51 4.10
C ARG A 213 6.90 12.56 4.35
N PRO A 214 6.72 13.03 5.60
CA PRO A 214 5.82 14.15 5.89
C PRO A 214 6.19 15.39 5.07
N VAL A 215 5.17 16.12 4.61
CA VAL A 215 5.32 17.41 3.94
C VAL A 215 4.36 18.42 4.56
N THR A 216 4.66 19.71 4.36
CA THR A 216 3.78 20.81 4.76
C THR A 216 3.51 21.72 3.56
N PHE A 217 2.40 22.45 3.62
CA PHE A 217 2.05 23.46 2.64
C PHE A 217 2.06 24.85 3.29
N SER A 218 2.78 25.80 2.68
CA SER A 218 2.69 27.23 2.97
C SER A 218 2.16 27.92 1.71
N GLY A 219 0.86 28.22 1.68
CA GLY A 219 0.16 28.52 0.43
C GLY A 219 0.26 27.31 -0.51
N THR A 220 0.72 27.52 -1.74
CA THR A 220 1.00 26.43 -2.69
C THR A 220 2.40 25.85 -2.56
N ASN A 221 3.26 26.38 -1.68
CA ASN A 221 4.61 25.85 -1.53
C ASN A 221 4.60 24.57 -0.67
N MET A 222 4.96 23.44 -1.27
CA MET A 222 5.13 22.16 -0.58
C MET A 222 6.59 21.97 -0.15
N ALA A 223 6.84 21.55 1.09
CA ALA A 223 8.17 21.31 1.62
C ALA A 223 8.24 20.04 2.46
N VAL A 224 9.34 19.29 2.35
CA VAL A 224 9.61 18.13 3.22
C VAL A 224 9.77 18.55 4.67
N THR A 225 9.23 17.74 5.57
CA THR A 225 9.34 17.89 7.01
C THR A 225 9.54 16.51 7.65
N GLY A 226 9.77 16.48 8.97
CA GLY A 226 9.90 15.24 9.73
C GLY A 226 10.98 14.29 9.19
N THR A 227 10.89 13.04 9.64
CA THR A 227 11.77 11.95 9.24
C THR A 227 11.18 11.17 8.07
N ARG A 228 12.04 10.68 7.19
CA ARG A 228 11.67 9.72 6.15
C ARG A 228 11.27 8.38 6.76
N GLN A 229 10.42 7.64 6.07
CA GLN A 229 9.97 6.31 6.45
C GLN A 229 10.37 5.35 5.33
N MET A 230 11.65 4.97 5.38
CA MET A 230 12.32 4.21 4.32
C MET A 230 11.73 2.81 4.18
N GLY A 231 11.49 2.38 2.95
CA GLY A 231 10.86 1.11 2.59
C GLY A 231 9.41 0.94 3.06
N MET A 232 8.74 2.04 3.42
CA MET A 232 7.34 2.05 3.83
C MET A 232 6.49 2.89 2.87
N PRO A 233 5.37 2.37 2.34
CA PRO A 233 4.40 3.19 1.59
C PRO A 233 3.59 4.10 2.53
N ALA A 234 3.10 5.22 1.99
CA ALA A 234 2.39 6.27 2.72
C ALA A 234 1.08 5.81 3.36
N ILE A 235 0.49 4.70 2.91
CA ILE A 235 -0.66 4.08 3.59
C ILE A 235 -0.35 3.75 5.06
N LYS A 236 0.91 3.44 5.40
CA LYS A 236 1.37 3.22 6.78
C LYS A 236 1.46 4.49 7.61
N ALA A 237 1.41 5.68 7.00
CA ALA A 237 1.29 6.93 7.73
C ALA A 237 -0.06 7.02 8.46
N TRP A 238 -1.09 6.31 7.99
CA TRP A 238 -2.41 6.33 8.61
C TRP A 238 -2.40 5.67 9.99
N GLU A 239 -1.84 4.46 10.12
CA GLU A 239 -1.65 3.78 11.43
C GLU A 239 -0.66 4.51 12.33
N ALA A 240 0.38 5.13 11.76
CA ALA A 240 1.35 5.91 12.53
C ALA A 240 0.72 7.17 13.16
N ALA A 241 -0.22 7.80 12.47
CA ALA A 241 -0.94 8.98 12.96
C ALA A 241 -2.16 8.62 13.84
N ASP A 242 -2.74 7.44 13.63
CA ASP A 242 -3.93 6.97 14.34
C ASP A 242 -3.82 5.45 14.64
N PRO A 243 -3.50 5.08 15.88
CA PRO A 243 -3.35 3.67 16.27
C PRO A 243 -4.59 2.80 16.17
N THR A 244 -5.79 3.38 15.94
CA THR A 244 -7.03 2.61 15.71
C THR A 244 -7.15 2.08 14.29
N VAL A 245 -6.29 2.54 13.38
CA VAL A 245 -6.24 2.06 12.00
C VAL A 245 -5.55 0.71 11.98
N VAL A 246 -6.17 -0.27 11.32
CA VAL A 246 -5.57 -1.58 11.08
C VAL A 246 -5.01 -1.59 9.66
N VAL A 247 -3.71 -1.87 9.51
CA VAL A 247 -3.08 -2.11 8.20
C VAL A 247 -2.67 -3.57 8.07
N LYS A 248 -3.08 -4.20 6.98
CA LYS A 248 -2.65 -5.54 6.56
C LYS A 248 -1.90 -5.46 5.24
N THR A 249 -1.05 -6.44 5.02
CA THR A 249 -0.29 -6.61 3.79
C THR A 249 -0.55 -8.01 3.28
N ALA A 250 -0.79 -8.14 1.98
CA ALA A 250 -0.94 -9.45 1.36
C ALA A 250 -0.32 -9.45 -0.05
N ASN A 251 0.26 -10.60 -0.42
CA ASN A 251 0.86 -10.82 -1.72
C ASN A 251 -0.18 -11.45 -2.64
N ALA A 252 -0.37 -10.88 -3.82
CA ALA A 252 -1.11 -11.57 -4.87
C ALA A 252 -0.28 -12.79 -5.31
N PRO A 253 -0.90 -13.99 -5.46
CA PRO A 253 -0.15 -15.19 -5.81
C PRO A 253 0.63 -15.04 -7.11
N SER A 254 1.94 -15.29 -7.08
CA SER A 254 2.86 -15.10 -8.22
C SER A 254 2.82 -13.69 -8.82
N GLU A 255 2.52 -12.68 -8.01
CA GLU A 255 2.40 -11.28 -8.42
C GLU A 255 2.88 -10.32 -7.32
N GLY A 256 2.56 -9.03 -7.46
CA GLY A 256 2.95 -7.99 -6.52
C GLY A 256 2.22 -7.97 -5.17
N ILE A 257 2.53 -6.97 -4.36
CA ILE A 257 2.04 -6.78 -2.99
C ILE A 257 1.02 -5.65 -2.89
N TYR A 258 0.03 -5.87 -2.02
CA TYR A 258 -1.02 -4.92 -1.70
C TYR A 258 -1.02 -4.62 -0.20
N TYR A 259 -1.41 -3.40 0.15
CA TYR A 259 -1.66 -2.97 1.52
C TYR A 259 -3.12 -2.57 1.65
N PHE A 260 -3.75 -3.06 2.72
CA PHE A 260 -5.15 -2.81 3.03
C PHE A 260 -5.21 -2.11 4.38
N ALA A 261 -5.88 -0.98 4.44
CA ALA A 261 -6.09 -0.23 5.67
C ALA A 261 -7.58 -0.08 5.95
N ALA A 262 -7.95 -0.16 7.22
CA ALA A 262 -9.33 0.01 7.67
C ALA A 262 -9.38 0.81 8.98
N LYS A 263 -10.40 1.66 9.10
CA LYS A 263 -10.75 2.36 10.34
C LYS A 263 -12.26 2.38 10.51
N THR A 264 -12.71 2.26 11.74
CA THR A 264 -14.13 2.39 12.09
C THR A 264 -14.34 3.57 13.03
N VAL A 265 -15.50 4.24 12.89
CA VAL A 265 -15.90 5.35 13.75
C VAL A 265 -17.35 5.15 14.16
N ASN A 266 -17.59 5.00 15.46
CA ASN A 266 -18.94 4.95 16.00
C ASN A 266 -19.62 6.31 15.80
N LEU A 267 -20.82 6.29 15.23
CA LEU A 267 -21.67 7.46 15.02
C LEU A 267 -22.90 7.38 15.93
N ALA A 268 -23.69 8.44 15.94
CA ALA A 268 -24.96 8.47 16.65
C ALA A 268 -25.98 7.49 16.05
N ALA A 269 -26.99 7.12 16.84
CA ALA A 269 -28.12 6.28 16.43
C ALA A 269 -27.73 4.90 15.86
N GLY A 270 -26.68 4.28 16.42
CA GLY A 270 -26.29 2.90 16.08
C GLY A 270 -25.61 2.75 14.72
N TRP A 271 -25.17 3.86 14.10
CA TRP A 271 -24.41 3.81 12.86
C TRP A 271 -22.91 3.72 13.14
N THR A 272 -22.18 2.96 12.31
CA THR A 272 -20.72 2.92 12.30
C THR A 272 -20.24 3.32 10.91
N ARG A 273 -19.30 4.25 10.84
CA ARG A 273 -18.61 4.60 9.60
C ARG A 273 -17.42 3.68 9.39
N TYR A 274 -17.34 3.06 8.22
CA TYR A 274 -16.23 2.24 7.80
C TYR A 274 -15.42 2.98 6.74
N GLU A 275 -14.11 3.05 6.95
CA GLU A 275 -13.15 3.74 6.10
C GLU A 275 -12.11 2.72 5.64
N TYR A 276 -12.00 2.50 4.33
CA TYR A 276 -11.02 1.59 3.74
C TYR A 276 -10.08 2.30 2.78
N ALA A 277 -8.84 1.81 2.71
CA ALA A 277 -7.87 2.18 1.68
C ALA A 277 -7.14 0.93 1.19
N VAL A 278 -6.94 0.80 -0.12
CA VAL A 278 -6.17 -0.29 -0.73
C VAL A 278 -5.09 0.31 -1.62
N PHE A 279 -3.84 0.01 -1.32
CA PHE A 279 -2.67 0.45 -2.08
C PHE A 279 -2.04 -0.74 -2.79
N ASN A 280 -1.91 -0.64 -4.12
CA ASN A 280 -1.17 -1.60 -4.93
C ASN A 280 0.27 -1.08 -5.10
N LEU A 281 1.26 -1.75 -4.52
CA LEU A 281 2.65 -1.30 -4.64
C LEU A 281 3.19 -1.58 -6.05
N ASN A 282 3.21 -2.85 -6.45
CA ASN A 282 3.96 -3.30 -7.63
C ASN A 282 3.25 -4.41 -8.41
N SER A 283 1.95 -4.63 -8.22
CA SER A 283 1.22 -5.65 -8.94
C SER A 283 0.69 -5.15 -10.30
N HIS A 284 0.97 -5.90 -11.37
CA HIS A 284 0.52 -5.56 -12.72
C HIS A 284 -0.90 -6.05 -13.03
N ILE A 285 -1.36 -7.11 -12.36
CA ILE A 285 -2.72 -7.65 -12.54
C ILE A 285 -3.81 -6.70 -12.06
N ALA A 286 -3.46 -5.77 -11.15
CA ALA A 286 -4.32 -4.70 -10.63
C ALA A 286 -5.59 -5.20 -9.90
N GLY A 287 -6.20 -4.33 -9.09
CA GLY A 287 -7.50 -4.60 -8.45
C GLY A 287 -8.66 -4.15 -9.34
N GLY A 288 -9.66 -5.01 -9.52
CA GLY A 288 -10.87 -4.77 -10.31
C GLY A 288 -12.16 -4.70 -9.50
N SER A 289 -12.16 -5.26 -8.30
CA SER A 289 -13.27 -5.16 -7.34
C SER A 289 -12.78 -5.23 -5.90
N TYR A 290 -13.58 -4.71 -4.97
CA TYR A 290 -13.38 -4.82 -3.52
C TYR A 290 -14.69 -5.16 -2.85
N ARG A 291 -14.79 -6.39 -2.32
CA ARG A 291 -15.96 -6.91 -1.61
C ARG A 291 -15.72 -6.82 -0.11
N ILE A 292 -16.69 -6.26 0.60
CA ILE A 292 -16.68 -6.12 2.06
C ILE A 292 -17.91 -6.85 2.58
N PRO A 293 -17.75 -7.87 3.44
CA PRO A 293 -18.87 -8.64 3.95
C PRO A 293 -19.80 -7.77 4.79
N LEU A 294 -21.08 -8.08 4.73
CA LEU A 294 -22.13 -7.46 5.54
C LEU A 294 -22.92 -8.57 6.23
N PRO A 295 -23.34 -8.36 7.48
CA PRO A 295 -24.32 -9.25 8.08
C PRO A 295 -25.68 -9.02 7.39
N PRO A 296 -26.47 -10.07 7.11
CA PRO A 296 -27.86 -9.96 6.66
C PRO A 296 -28.65 -8.82 7.33
N GLY A 297 -29.40 -8.04 6.56
CA GLY A 297 -30.22 -6.95 7.10
C GLY A 297 -29.47 -5.70 7.57
N ALA A 298 -28.13 -5.64 7.45
CA ALA A 298 -27.39 -4.40 7.64
C ALA A 298 -27.90 -3.31 6.69
N GLN A 299 -28.25 -2.15 7.24
CA GLN A 299 -28.60 -0.99 6.43
C GLN A 299 -27.34 -0.21 6.11
N ILE A 300 -27.20 0.23 4.87
CA ILE A 300 -26.03 0.95 4.37
C ILE A 300 -26.44 2.34 3.85
N ARG A 301 -25.61 3.35 4.12
CA ARG A 301 -25.74 4.70 3.54
C ARG A 301 -24.38 5.38 3.36
N ASN A 302 -24.37 6.59 2.81
CA ASN A 302 -23.19 7.45 2.68
C ASN A 302 -22.00 6.74 1.99
N ILE A 303 -22.31 5.93 0.99
CA ILE A 303 -21.33 5.19 0.20
C ILE A 303 -20.50 6.17 -0.60
N GLY A 304 -19.18 5.99 -0.59
CA GLY A 304 -18.33 6.76 -1.48
C GLY A 304 -17.02 6.06 -1.82
N PHE A 305 -16.39 6.65 -2.83
CA PHE A 305 -15.20 6.14 -3.49
C PHE A 305 -14.28 7.30 -3.83
N SER A 306 -12.97 7.08 -3.77
CA SER A 306 -11.97 8.01 -4.29
C SER A 306 -10.78 7.28 -4.87
N ALA A 307 -10.26 7.81 -5.97
CA ALA A 307 -9.02 7.40 -6.60
C ALA A 307 -8.28 8.63 -7.16
N PRO A 308 -6.94 8.61 -7.24
CA PRO A 308 -6.18 9.67 -7.88
C PRO A 308 -6.47 9.70 -9.41
N PRO A 309 -6.63 10.89 -10.02
CA PRO A 309 -6.95 10.97 -11.44
C PRO A 309 -5.74 10.70 -12.33
N TYR A 310 -5.88 9.81 -13.31
CA TYR A 310 -4.98 9.68 -14.45
C TYR A 310 -5.02 10.96 -15.30
N HIS A 311 -3.86 11.45 -15.72
CA HIS A 311 -3.74 12.76 -16.34
C HIS A 311 -2.69 12.77 -17.45
N SER A 312 -2.61 13.91 -18.15
CA SER A 312 -1.57 14.19 -19.16
C SER A 312 -1.55 13.20 -20.33
N GLY A 313 -2.68 12.57 -20.65
CA GLY A 313 -2.79 11.59 -21.73
C GLY A 313 -2.46 10.16 -21.32
N GLU A 314 -2.45 9.85 -20.02
CA GLU A 314 -2.51 8.45 -19.58
C GLU A 314 -3.70 7.73 -20.19
N VAL A 315 -3.53 6.43 -20.46
CA VAL A 315 -4.51 5.64 -21.21
C VAL A 315 -5.69 5.21 -20.35
N TYR A 316 -5.52 5.20 -19.02
CA TYR A 316 -6.52 4.69 -18.09
C TYR A 316 -7.67 5.67 -17.86
N SER A 317 -8.88 5.14 -17.83
CA SER A 317 -10.10 5.89 -17.55
C SER A 317 -10.17 6.35 -16.10
N ASN A 318 -10.75 7.54 -15.88
CA ASN A 318 -11.08 8.09 -14.56
C ASN A 318 -12.55 7.88 -14.18
N ALA A 319 -13.32 7.09 -14.94
CA ALA A 319 -14.70 6.77 -14.57
C ALA A 319 -14.74 6.17 -13.15
N PRO A 320 -15.56 6.70 -12.23
CA PRO A 320 -15.53 6.28 -10.82
C PRO A 320 -15.99 4.83 -10.69
N TRP A 321 -15.44 4.09 -9.72
CA TRP A 321 -15.97 2.76 -9.40
C TRP A 321 -17.43 2.86 -8.98
N VAL A 322 -18.19 1.83 -9.34
CA VAL A 322 -19.59 1.71 -8.93
C VAL A 322 -19.69 0.84 -7.69
N ALA A 323 -20.70 1.10 -6.88
CA ALA A 323 -20.99 0.32 -5.68
C ALA A 323 -22.38 -0.30 -5.79
N ASP A 324 -22.48 -1.54 -5.33
CA ASP A 324 -23.71 -2.33 -5.25
C ASP A 324 -23.76 -3.02 -3.89
N ILE A 325 -24.97 -3.14 -3.37
CA ILE A 325 -25.23 -3.79 -2.08
C ILE A 325 -26.01 -5.06 -2.38
N ASP A 326 -25.42 -6.18 -1.97
CA ASP A 326 -26.05 -7.48 -1.95
C ASP A 326 -26.51 -7.79 -0.51
N SER A 327 -27.20 -8.91 -0.30
CA SER A 327 -27.69 -9.29 1.04
C SER A 327 -26.58 -9.47 2.09
N CYS A 328 -25.36 -9.82 1.63
CA CYS A 328 -24.24 -10.21 2.49
C CYS A 328 -22.93 -9.49 2.15
N SER A 329 -22.96 -8.48 1.29
CA SER A 329 -21.78 -7.67 1.01
C SER A 329 -22.12 -6.33 0.39
N ILE A 330 -21.21 -5.38 0.56
CA ILE A 330 -21.09 -4.23 -0.34
C ILE A 330 -19.92 -4.50 -1.28
N ASN A 331 -20.17 -4.40 -2.58
CA ASN A 331 -19.18 -4.60 -3.62
C ASN A 331 -18.87 -3.25 -4.27
N PHE A 332 -17.59 -2.91 -4.35
CA PHE A 332 -17.10 -1.84 -5.21
C PHE A 332 -16.42 -2.45 -6.42
N ARG A 333 -16.64 -1.92 -7.62
CA ARG A 333 -16.07 -2.50 -8.86
C ARG A 333 -15.71 -1.45 -9.89
N SER A 334 -14.68 -1.78 -10.68
CA SER A 334 -14.38 -1.08 -11.94
C SER A 334 -15.65 -0.99 -12.80
N PRO A 335 -15.92 0.16 -13.45
CA PRO A 335 -17.12 0.34 -14.28
C PRO A 335 -17.26 -0.66 -15.44
N GLN A 336 -16.15 -1.21 -15.88
CA GLN A 336 -16.07 -2.19 -16.97
C GLN A 336 -15.06 -3.26 -16.59
N THR A 337 -15.26 -4.49 -17.05
CA THR A 337 -14.28 -5.58 -16.90
C THR A 337 -13.08 -5.39 -17.83
N PHE A 338 -11.98 -6.10 -17.59
CA PHE A 338 -10.82 -6.07 -18.49
C PHE A 338 -11.17 -6.50 -19.92
N ALA A 339 -12.06 -7.49 -20.08
CA ALA A 339 -12.53 -7.95 -21.39
C ALA A 339 -13.32 -6.89 -22.15
N GLN A 340 -14.07 -6.02 -21.44
CA GLN A 340 -14.82 -4.92 -22.04
C GLN A 340 -13.92 -3.72 -22.35
N ASN A 341 -12.99 -3.39 -21.45
CA ASN A 341 -12.07 -2.28 -21.61
C ASN A 341 -10.82 -2.49 -20.74
N ALA A 342 -9.70 -2.88 -21.36
CA ALA A 342 -8.42 -3.06 -20.68
C ALA A 342 -7.90 -1.78 -19.98
N ASN A 343 -8.40 -0.62 -20.39
CA ASN A 343 -8.07 0.70 -19.85
C ASN A 343 -9.13 1.23 -18.88
N ALA A 344 -10.10 0.42 -18.44
CA ALA A 344 -11.04 0.83 -17.40
C ALA A 344 -10.31 1.22 -16.11
N ASN A 345 -11.01 1.98 -15.27
CA ASN A 345 -10.50 2.41 -13.98
C ASN A 345 -10.30 1.18 -13.09
N ALA A 346 -9.06 0.80 -12.84
CA ALA A 346 -8.68 -0.31 -11.97
C ALA A 346 -7.56 0.16 -11.03
N LEU A 347 -7.42 -0.47 -9.87
CA LEU A 347 -6.38 -0.15 -8.89
C LEU A 347 -4.99 -0.56 -9.44
N ARG A 348 -4.35 0.35 -10.19
CA ARG A 348 -3.03 0.14 -10.80
C ARG A 348 -1.90 0.35 -9.78
N TRP A 349 -0.71 -0.09 -10.15
CA TRP A 349 0.47 0.00 -9.30
C TRP A 349 0.84 1.43 -8.91
N GLY A 350 1.43 1.56 -7.73
CA GLY A 350 1.78 2.82 -7.10
C GLY A 350 0.59 3.75 -6.89
N THR A 351 -0.64 3.23 -6.79
CA THR A 351 -1.86 4.02 -6.51
C THR A 351 -2.67 3.42 -5.36
N MET A 352 -3.42 4.27 -4.65
CA MET A 352 -4.27 3.93 -3.50
C MET A 352 -5.70 4.37 -3.76
N TYR A 353 -6.65 3.44 -3.59
CA TYR A 353 -8.08 3.71 -3.74
C TYR A 353 -8.72 3.67 -2.36
N ASN A 354 -9.74 4.50 -2.15
CA ASN A 354 -10.49 4.60 -0.91
C ASN A 354 -11.94 4.21 -1.12
N PHE A 355 -12.51 3.52 -0.13
CA PHE A 355 -13.90 3.08 -0.10
C PHE A 355 -14.47 3.39 1.28
N TRP A 356 -15.68 3.92 1.35
CA TRP A 356 -16.32 4.18 2.64
C TRP A 356 -17.83 4.06 2.56
N PHE A 357 -18.43 3.79 3.70
CA PHE A 357 -19.88 3.76 3.89
C PHE A 357 -20.18 3.84 5.39
N GLU A 358 -21.46 4.01 5.72
CA GLU A 358 -21.97 3.83 7.07
C GLU A 358 -22.89 2.62 7.10
N ALA A 359 -22.79 1.80 8.15
CA ALA A 359 -23.65 0.64 8.37
C ALA A 359 -24.28 0.67 9.77
N THR A 360 -25.44 0.05 9.92
CA THR A 360 -26.06 -0.21 11.24
C THR A 360 -25.37 -1.33 12.02
N ALA A 361 -24.54 -2.13 11.35
CA ALA A 361 -23.78 -3.21 11.95
C ALA A 361 -22.51 -2.69 12.66
N ALA A 362 -22.26 -3.23 13.86
CA ALA A 362 -21.07 -2.94 14.65
C ALA A 362 -19.82 -3.58 14.01
N PRO A 363 -18.62 -3.06 14.29
CA PRO A 363 -17.41 -3.59 13.69
C PRO A 363 -16.95 -4.86 14.41
N GLY A 364 -16.52 -5.86 13.63
CA GLY A 364 -15.84 -7.06 14.12
C GLY A 364 -14.68 -7.42 13.20
N SER A 365 -14.00 -8.54 13.50
CA SER A 365 -12.89 -9.02 12.68
C SER A 365 -13.42 -9.90 11.55
N GLY A 366 -13.01 -9.61 10.32
CA GLY A 366 -13.28 -10.45 9.15
C GLY A 366 -12.32 -10.10 8.02
N SER A 367 -12.54 -10.63 6.83
CA SER A 367 -11.68 -10.35 5.68
C SER A 367 -12.46 -9.76 4.51
N ASN A 368 -11.81 -8.88 3.75
CA ASN A 368 -12.36 -8.29 2.53
C ASN A 368 -11.71 -8.96 1.32
N THR A 369 -12.42 -9.06 0.21
CA THR A 369 -11.92 -9.69 -1.02
C THR A 369 -11.49 -8.62 -2.02
N LEU A 370 -10.26 -8.69 -2.52
CA LEU A 370 -9.82 -7.95 -3.69
C LEU A 370 -9.89 -8.85 -4.92
N GLY A 371 -10.82 -8.59 -5.83
CA GLY A 371 -10.86 -9.25 -7.13
C GLY A 371 -9.85 -8.62 -8.08
N PHE A 372 -9.12 -9.43 -8.84
CA PHE A 372 -8.14 -8.95 -9.81
C PHE A 372 -8.79 -8.43 -11.08
N PHE A 373 -8.21 -7.37 -11.65
CA PHE A 373 -8.73 -6.75 -12.85
C PHE A 373 -8.33 -7.53 -14.11
N ARG A 374 -7.04 -7.85 -14.24
CA ARG A 374 -6.55 -8.71 -15.34
C ARG A 374 -6.83 -10.18 -15.01
N PRO A 375 -7.08 -11.03 -16.02
CA PRO A 375 -7.22 -12.47 -15.82
C PRO A 375 -6.02 -13.05 -15.07
N HIS A 376 -6.30 -13.78 -13.99
CA HIS A 376 -5.30 -14.43 -13.14
C HIS A 376 -5.93 -15.63 -12.42
N SER A 377 -5.09 -16.57 -11.95
CA SER A 377 -5.53 -17.71 -11.12
C SER A 377 -4.67 -17.78 -9.86
N PRO A 378 -5.26 -17.63 -8.65
CA PRO A 378 -6.67 -17.31 -8.39
C PRO A 378 -7.08 -15.92 -8.92
N SER A 379 -8.38 -15.69 -9.09
CA SER A 379 -8.94 -14.43 -9.60
C SER A 379 -9.12 -13.35 -8.52
N SER A 380 -8.84 -13.67 -7.26
CA SER A 380 -9.02 -12.82 -6.09
C SER A 380 -7.96 -13.10 -5.02
N MET A 381 -7.94 -12.27 -3.99
CA MET A 381 -7.19 -12.49 -2.77
C MET A 381 -7.91 -11.88 -1.56
N SER A 382 -7.68 -12.43 -0.37
CA SER A 382 -8.15 -11.85 0.90
C SER A 382 -7.22 -10.72 1.36
N SER A 383 -7.81 -9.70 1.99
CA SER A 383 -7.09 -8.63 2.69
C SER A 383 -6.42 -9.08 3.99
N GLY A 384 -6.74 -10.29 4.47
CA GLY A 384 -6.55 -10.68 5.86
C GLY A 384 -7.51 -9.95 6.82
N SER A 385 -7.36 -10.20 8.11
CA SER A 385 -8.25 -9.67 9.17
C SER A 385 -8.24 -8.14 9.24
N LEU A 386 -9.38 -7.53 8.92
CA LEU A 386 -9.69 -6.11 9.06
C LEU A 386 -11.02 -5.96 9.82
N PRO A 387 -11.29 -4.76 10.38
CA PRO A 387 -12.62 -4.38 10.78
C PRO A 387 -13.61 -4.49 9.61
N VAL A 388 -14.65 -5.30 9.77
CA VAL A 388 -15.78 -5.43 8.85
C VAL A 388 -17.10 -5.24 9.60
N PRO A 389 -18.18 -4.81 8.92
CA PRO A 389 -19.50 -4.86 9.51
C PRO A 389 -19.84 -6.29 9.89
N THR A 390 -20.24 -6.49 11.15
CA THR A 390 -20.76 -7.78 11.62
C THR A 390 -21.90 -7.54 12.61
N THR A 391 -22.74 -8.55 12.78
CA THR A 391 -23.59 -8.60 13.96
C THR A 391 -22.69 -9.00 15.12
N ALA A 392 -22.61 -8.16 16.15
CA ALA A 392 -22.04 -8.57 17.42
C ALA A 392 -23.00 -9.57 18.09
N VAL A 393 -23.07 -10.79 17.55
CA VAL A 393 -23.75 -11.97 18.08
C VAL A 393 -23.01 -13.17 17.48
N CYS A 394 -22.78 -14.21 18.28
CA CYS A 394 -22.17 -15.51 17.93
C CYS A 394 -21.99 -15.78 16.43
N ALA A 395 -20.76 -15.97 15.95
CA ALA A 395 -20.54 -16.29 14.53
C ALA A 395 -21.23 -17.60 14.10
N GLY A 396 -21.49 -18.51 15.06
CA GLY A 396 -22.30 -19.70 14.84
C GLY A 396 -23.81 -19.50 14.79
N ASP A 397 -24.34 -18.31 15.16
CA ASP A 397 -25.78 -17.97 15.17
C ASP A 397 -26.15 -17.43 13.79
N TRP A 398 -26.30 -18.36 12.84
CA TRP A 398 -26.57 -18.09 11.43
C TRP A 398 -27.95 -17.48 11.22
N ASN A 399 -28.96 -18.00 11.93
CA ASN A 399 -30.36 -17.61 11.79
C ASN A 399 -30.72 -16.37 12.63
N ARG A 400 -29.86 -16.02 13.60
CA ARG A 400 -29.92 -14.82 14.45
C ARG A 400 -31.06 -14.83 15.45
N ASP A 401 -31.42 -16.00 15.93
CA ASP A 401 -32.39 -16.14 17.01
C ASP A 401 -31.77 -15.94 18.40
N GLY A 402 -30.45 -15.75 18.47
CA GLY A 402 -29.69 -15.51 19.69
C GLY A 402 -29.18 -16.79 20.36
N VAL A 403 -29.34 -17.94 19.72
CA VAL A 403 -28.87 -19.25 20.18
C VAL A 403 -28.07 -19.90 19.05
N VAL A 404 -26.97 -20.58 19.38
CA VAL A 404 -26.29 -21.47 18.43
C VAL A 404 -26.84 -22.87 18.61
N ASP A 405 -27.65 -23.31 17.66
CA ASP A 405 -28.25 -24.63 17.65
C ASP A 405 -28.28 -25.25 16.25
N PHE A 406 -28.90 -26.43 16.14
CA PHE A 406 -28.90 -27.16 14.88
C PHE A 406 -29.61 -26.42 13.73
N ASN A 407 -30.49 -25.46 14.02
CA ASN A 407 -31.15 -24.66 12.99
C ASN A 407 -30.16 -23.73 12.29
N ASP A 408 -29.17 -23.19 12.98
CA ASP A 408 -28.10 -22.41 12.34
C ASP A 408 -27.30 -23.26 11.37
N PHE A 409 -27.00 -24.51 11.76
CA PHE A 409 -26.31 -25.45 10.91
C PHE A 409 -27.12 -25.79 9.66
N LEU A 410 -28.44 -25.97 9.80
CA LEU A 410 -29.32 -26.22 8.66
C LEU A 410 -29.42 -25.01 7.73
N ASP A 411 -29.53 -23.80 8.27
CA ASP A 411 -29.65 -22.58 7.48
C ASP A 411 -28.33 -22.26 6.76
N PHE A 412 -27.18 -22.46 7.43
CA PHE A 412 -25.87 -22.43 6.79
C PHE A 412 -25.80 -23.44 5.65
N LEU A 413 -26.19 -24.70 5.88
CA LEU A 413 -26.16 -25.72 4.82
C LEU A 413 -27.09 -25.39 3.66
N ASN A 414 -28.23 -24.72 3.89
CA ASN A 414 -29.10 -24.25 2.83
C ASN A 414 -28.39 -23.21 1.95
N ASP A 415 -27.74 -22.22 2.57
CA ASP A 415 -26.96 -21.22 1.87
C ASP A 415 -25.75 -21.83 1.14
N PHE A 416 -25.04 -22.73 1.80
CA PHE A 416 -23.89 -23.47 1.28
C PHE A 416 -24.26 -24.26 0.02
N ASN A 417 -25.34 -25.05 0.07
CA ASN A 417 -25.79 -25.87 -1.05
C ASN A 417 -26.32 -25.05 -2.23
N LEU A 418 -26.76 -23.82 -1.97
CA LEU A 418 -27.20 -22.88 -3.00
C LEU A 418 -26.05 -22.04 -3.57
N PHE A 419 -24.81 -22.24 -3.12
CA PHE A 419 -23.67 -21.38 -3.42
C PHE A 419 -23.98 -19.91 -3.14
N ASN A 420 -24.75 -19.66 -2.08
CA ASN A 420 -25.11 -18.30 -1.68
C ASN A 420 -23.85 -17.59 -1.16
N SER A 421 -23.57 -16.39 -1.68
CA SER A 421 -22.44 -15.55 -1.27
C SER A 421 -22.37 -15.23 0.24
N CYS A 422 -23.44 -15.47 0.99
CA CYS A 422 -23.46 -15.39 2.44
C CYS A 422 -22.62 -16.49 3.11
N ALA A 423 -22.52 -17.66 2.46
CA ALA A 423 -21.74 -18.80 2.91
C ALA A 423 -20.27 -18.76 2.47
N ASP A 424 -19.81 -17.71 1.76
CA ASP A 424 -18.39 -17.45 1.45
C ASP A 424 -17.76 -16.72 2.66
N LEU A 425 -17.44 -17.49 3.70
CA LEU A 425 -16.93 -17.00 4.98
C LEU A 425 -15.46 -16.61 4.90
N ASN A 426 -14.67 -17.32 4.10
CA ASN A 426 -13.26 -17.02 3.93
C ASN A 426 -13.05 -15.81 2.98
N GLY A 427 -14.09 -15.44 2.22
CA GLY A 427 -14.11 -14.31 1.31
C GLY A 427 -13.24 -14.52 0.08
N ASP A 428 -13.06 -15.74 -0.42
CA ASP A 428 -12.31 -16.01 -1.64
C ASP A 428 -13.16 -15.87 -2.91
N GLY A 429 -14.48 -15.76 -2.76
CA GLY A 429 -15.45 -15.61 -3.83
C GLY A 429 -16.03 -16.93 -4.35
N VAL A 430 -15.73 -18.06 -3.70
CA VAL A 430 -16.25 -19.39 -3.99
C VAL A 430 -16.77 -20.01 -2.70
N VAL A 431 -18.01 -20.49 -2.71
CA VAL A 431 -18.55 -21.27 -1.58
C VAL A 431 -18.06 -22.71 -1.71
N ASP A 432 -17.09 -23.11 -0.88
CA ASP A 432 -16.48 -24.45 -0.90
C ASP A 432 -16.21 -25.03 0.49
N PHE A 433 -15.57 -26.20 0.54
CA PHE A 433 -15.32 -26.90 1.81
C PHE A 433 -14.56 -26.05 2.86
N ASN A 434 -13.76 -25.06 2.44
CA ASN A 434 -13.06 -24.18 3.36
C ASN A 434 -14.04 -23.29 4.15
N ASP A 435 -15.14 -22.85 3.53
CA ASP A 435 -16.17 -22.10 4.25
C ASP A 435 -16.93 -22.95 5.26
N LEU A 436 -17.20 -24.21 4.91
CA LEU A 436 -17.78 -25.16 5.86
C LEU A 436 -16.85 -25.35 7.08
N LEU A 437 -15.54 -25.40 6.88
CA LEU A 437 -14.58 -25.48 7.98
C LEU A 437 -14.60 -24.22 8.85
N GLU A 438 -14.69 -23.04 8.23
CA GLU A 438 -14.78 -21.77 8.96
C GLU A 438 -16.06 -21.72 9.80
N PHE A 439 -17.21 -22.07 9.22
CA PHE A 439 -18.47 -22.16 9.94
C PHE A 439 -18.43 -23.18 11.09
N LEU A 440 -17.83 -24.36 10.88
CA LEU A 440 -17.71 -25.37 11.94
C LEU A 440 -16.86 -24.89 13.12
N ASN A 441 -15.88 -24.02 12.90
CA ASN A 441 -15.12 -23.40 13.99
C ASN A 441 -16.02 -22.43 14.76
N ASP A 442 -16.78 -21.61 14.05
CA ASP A 442 -17.69 -20.62 14.63
C ASP A 442 -18.85 -21.27 15.40
N PHE A 443 -19.44 -22.33 14.84
CA PHE A 443 -20.51 -23.12 15.45
C PHE A 443 -20.11 -23.76 16.79
N ASN A 444 -18.83 -24.08 16.96
CA ASN A 444 -18.30 -24.64 18.21
C ASN A 444 -17.88 -23.58 19.23
N THR A 445 -18.03 -22.29 18.93
CA THR A 445 -17.72 -21.21 19.88
C THR A 445 -18.95 -20.77 20.67
N PRO A 446 -18.89 -20.73 22.02
CA PRO A 446 -19.99 -20.24 22.84
C PRO A 446 -20.25 -18.75 22.62
N CYS A 447 -21.52 -18.37 22.63
CA CYS A 447 -21.92 -16.97 22.51
C CYS A 447 -21.59 -16.19 23.80
N PRO A 448 -21.11 -14.95 23.70
CA PRO A 448 -20.86 -14.09 24.87
C PRO A 448 -22.08 -13.81 25.73
#